data_AF-A0A645H3A7-F1
#
_entry.id   AF-A0A645H3A7-F1
#
_cell.length_a   1.000
_cell.length_b   1.000
_cell.length_c   1.000
_cell.angle_alpha   90.00
_cell.angle_beta   90.00
_cell.angle_gamma   90.00
#
_symmetry.space_group_name_H-M   'P 1'
#
loop_
_entity.id
_entity.type
_entity.pdbx_description
1 polymer ?
#
loop_
_entity_poly.entity_id
_entity_poly.type
_entity_poly.pdbx_seq_one_letter_code
_entity_poly.pdbx_strand_id
1 'polypeptide(L)' 'MISIRGATTILNNSEEEINKNTIELINEIIRVNNLNVEKIHTMIFSCTDDITKAYPGA' A
#
# COMPACT_ATOMS: atom_id res chain seq x y z
N MET A 1 9.86 16.97 7.66
CA MET A 1 9.37 15.91 6.77
C MET A 1 8.47 15.01 7.60
N ILE A 2 7.25 14.71 7.15
CA ILE A 2 6.30 13.82 7.84
C ILE A 2 6.29 12.49 7.10
N SER A 3 6.23 11.39 7.85
CA SER A 3 6.09 10.04 7.32
C SER A 3 4.78 9.46 7.79
N ILE A 4 4.02 8.84 6.88
CA ILE A 4 2.77 8.14 7.21
C ILE A 4 3.00 6.65 7.06
N ARG A 5 2.44 5.88 7.99
CA ARG A 5 2.49 4.41 8.01
C ARG A 5 1.11 3.84 7.70
N GLY A 6 1.11 2.71 7.02
CA GLY A 6 -0.06 1.88 6.81
C GLY A 6 0.32 0.41 6.77
N ALA A 7 -0.65 -0.44 7.05
CA ALA A 7 -0.53 -1.89 6.91
C ALA A 7 -1.92 -2.45 6.54
N THR A 8 -1.93 -3.51 5.75
CA THR A 8 -3.13 -4.27 5.40
C THR A 8 -2.76 -5.75 5.33
N THR A 9 -3.76 -6.62 5.20
CA THR A 9 -3.59 -8.08 5.09
C THR A 9 -4.39 -8.59 3.90
N ILE A 10 -3.91 -9.66 3.28
CA ILE A 10 -4.63 -10.42 2.26
C ILE A 10 -5.04 -11.77 2.83
N LEU A 11 -6.10 -12.37 2.30
CA LEU A 11 -6.52 -13.72 2.69
C LEU A 11 -5.78 -14.77 1.85
N ASN A 12 -5.50 -14.45 0.58
CA ASN A 12 -4.77 -15.32 -0.33
C ASN A 12 -3.59 -14.58 -0.94
N ASN A 13 -2.41 -15.24 -1.00
CA ASN A 13 -1.26 -14.74 -1.76
C ASN A 13 -1.53 -14.89 -3.26
N SER A 14 -2.30 -13.95 -3.81
CA SER A 14 -2.65 -13.79 -5.22
C SER A 14 -2.36 -12.36 -5.67
N GLU A 15 -2.00 -12.19 -6.95
CA GLU A 15 -1.73 -10.86 -7.52
C GLU A 15 -2.94 -9.93 -7.40
N GLU A 16 -4.15 -10.46 -7.64
CA GLU A 16 -5.40 -9.71 -7.51
C GLU A 16 -5.60 -9.16 -6.10
N GLU A 17 -5.44 -9.99 -5.07
CA GLU A 17 -5.63 -9.53 -3.68
C GLU A 17 -4.54 -8.56 -3.25
N ILE A 18 -3.28 -8.79 -3.63
CA ILE A 18 -2.16 -7.89 -3.32
C ILE A 18 -2.44 -6.50 -3.91
N ASN A 19 -2.81 -6.43 -5.18
CA ASN A 19 -3.08 -5.17 -5.86
C ASN A 19 -4.31 -4.46 -5.26
N LYS A 20 -5.42 -5.19 -5.09
CA LYS A 20 -6.66 -4.63 -4.56
C LYS A 20 -6.47 -4.04 -3.16
N ASN A 21 -5.89 -4.82 -2.24
CA ASN A 21 -5.73 -4.38 -0.85
C ASN A 21 -4.68 -3.27 -0.72
N THR A 22 -3.63 -3.27 -1.56
CA THR A 22 -2.64 -2.17 -1.56
C THR A 22 -3.24 -0.86 -2.05
N ILE A 23 -4.03 -0.89 -3.13
CA ILE A 23 -4.75 0.29 -3.63
C ILE A 23 -5.73 0.81 -2.59
N GLU A 24 -6.47 -0.08 -1.92
CA GLU A 24 -7.41 0.28 -0.84
C GLU A 24 -6.67 1.00 0.30
N LEU A 25 -5.55 0.44 0.76
CA LEU A 25 -4.73 1.05 1.83
C LEU A 25 -4.21 2.44 1.45
N ILE A 26 -3.66 2.60 0.25
CA ILE A 26 -3.11 3.89 -0.20
C ILE A 26 -4.23 4.94 -0.34
N ASN A 27 -5.35 4.57 -0.93
CA ASN A 27 -6.51 5.46 -1.06
C ASN A 27 -7.03 5.90 0.30
N GLU A 28 -7.08 4.99 1.28
CA GLU A 28 -7.50 5.33 2.63
C GLU A 28 -6.50 6.29 3.30
N ILE A 29 -5.20 6.04 3.18
CA ILE A 29 -4.15 6.93 3.69
C ILE A 29 -4.29 8.35 3.10
N ILE A 30 -4.48 8.45 1.78
CA ILE A 30 -4.67 9.74 1.09
C ILE A 30 -5.92 10.43 1.63
N ARG A 31 -7.04 9.70 1.74
CA ARG A 31 -8.33 10.22 2.17
C ARG A 31 -8.30 10.74 3.60
N VAL A 32 -7.85 9.94 4.56
CA VAL A 32 -7.90 10.30 5.99
C VAL A 32 -6.91 11.41 6.37
N ASN A 33 -5.81 11.54 5.62
CA ASN A 33 -4.83 12.60 5.83
C ASN A 33 -5.02 13.81 4.88
N ASN A 34 -6.03 13.77 4.00
CA ASN A 34 -6.28 14.78 2.97
C ASN A 34 -5.02 15.15 2.17
N LEU A 35 -4.29 14.13 1.71
CA LEU A 35 -3.00 14.31 1.03
C LEU A 35 -3.19 14.81 -0.40
N ASN A 36 -2.37 15.79 -0.80
CA ASN A 36 -2.15 16.06 -2.21
C ASN A 36 -1.11 15.07 -2.74
N VAL A 37 -1.51 14.20 -3.67
CA VAL A 37 -0.67 13.17 -4.28
C VAL A 37 0.59 13.74 -4.94
N GLU A 38 0.55 14.95 -5.49
CA GLU A 38 1.71 15.61 -6.10
C GLU A 38 2.80 15.99 -5.08
N LYS A 39 2.45 16.01 -3.79
CA LYS A 39 3.39 16.31 -2.70
C LYS A 39 4.01 15.06 -2.08
N ILE A 40 3.64 13.86 -2.52
CA ILE A 40 4.21 12.61 -2.03
C ILE A 40 5.59 12.43 -2.68
N HIS A 41 6.65 12.47 -1.87
CA HIS A 41 8.02 12.35 -2.37
C HIS A 41 8.44 10.91 -2.62
N THR A 42 8.06 9.99 -1.74
CA THR A 42 8.48 8.58 -1.80
C THR A 42 7.46 7.70 -1.09
N MET A 43 7.26 6.50 -1.63
CA MET A 43 6.55 5.41 -0.97
C MET A 43 7.50 4.21 -0.87
N ILE A 44 7.56 3.60 0.31
CA ILE A 44 8.38 2.41 0.57
C ILE A 44 7.43 1.30 0.96
N PHE A 45 7.53 0.18 0.24
CA PHE A 45 6.70 -0.99 0.46
C PHE A 45 7.53 -2.11 1.10
N SER A 46 6.88 -2.84 2.00
CA SER A 46 7.40 -4.07 2.58
C SER A 46 6.27 -5.08 2.66
N CYS A 47 6.60 -6.35 2.53
CA CYS A 47 5.66 -7.45 2.74
C CYS A 47 6.31 -8.50 3.65
N THR A 48 5.49 -9.34 4.26
CA THR A 48 5.95 -10.53 4.97
C THR A 48 6.42 -11.58 3.96
N ASP A 49 7.31 -12.48 4.40
CA ASP A 49 8.00 -13.44 3.51
C ASP A 49 7.06 -14.43 2.79
N ASP A 50 5.83 -14.57 3.26
CA ASP A 50 4.78 -15.42 2.67
C ASP A 50 4.06 -14.78 1.46
N ILE A 51 4.27 -13.48 1.21
CA ILE A 51 3.70 -12.74 0.09
C ILE A 51 4.71 -12.72 -1.06
N THR A 52 4.40 -13.44 -2.14
CA THR A 52 5.38 -13.71 -3.22
C THR A 52 4.80 -13.59 -4.63
N LYS A 53 3.48 -13.42 -4.79
CA LYS A 53 2.84 -13.42 -6.12
C LYS A 53 2.87 -12.10 -6.86
N ALA A 54 3.06 -10.97 -6.18
CA ALA A 54 3.12 -9.66 -6.82
C ALA A 54 3.91 -8.65 -5.97
N TYR A 55 4.41 -7.60 -6.61
CA TYR A 55 4.99 -6.45 -5.94
C TYR A 55 3.88 -5.45 -5.56
N PRO A 56 3.72 -5.05 -4.28
CA PRO A 56 2.66 -4.14 -3.87
C PRO A 56 2.70 -2.74 -4.52
N GLY A 57 3.88 -2.29 -4.96
CA GLY A 57 4.05 -1.00 -5.63
C GLY A 57 3.97 -1.06 -7.16
N ALA A 58 3.39 -2.13 -7.71
CA ALA A 58 3.18 -2.31 -9.16
C ALA A 58 2.07 -1.40 -9.71
#